data_AF-A0A372IRM7-F1
#
_entry.id   AF-A0A372IRM7-F1
#
_cell.length_a   1.000
_cell.length_b   1.000
_cell.length_c   1.000
_cell.angle_alpha   90.00
_cell.angle_beta   90.00
_cell.angle_gamma   90.00
#
_symmetry.space_group_name_H-M   'P 1'
#
loop_
_entity.id
_entity.type
_entity.pdbx_description
1 polymer ?
#
loop_
_entity_poly.entity_id
_entity_poly.type
_entity_poly.pdbx_seq_one_letter_code
_entity_poly.pdbx_strand_id
1 'polypeptide(L)'
;MAYVIAEPCIGTKDTACVDACPVDCIHPKKDEAKHGESDQLFIDPVECIDCGACVPVCPVSAIFAADDLPEKWQSYTEKNAVFFGR
;
A
#
# COMPACT_ATOMS: atom_id res chain seq x y z
N MET A 1 -12.87 -2.90 -5.53
CA MET A 1 -11.51 -2.88 -6.07
C MET A 1 -10.57 -2.80 -4.89
N ALA A 2 -9.30 -2.47 -5.08
CA ALA A 2 -8.37 -2.37 -3.97
C ALA A 2 -7.66 -1.04 -4.01
N TYR A 3 -7.17 -0.63 -2.84
CA TYR A 3 -6.24 0.49 -2.73
C TYR A 3 -4.84 0.05 -3.14
N VAL A 4 -4.09 1.00 -3.70
CA VAL A 4 -2.73 0.79 -4.22
C VAL A 4 -1.80 1.83 -3.59
N ILE A 5 -0.63 1.37 -3.14
CA ILE A 5 0.43 2.26 -2.66
C ILE A 5 1.34 2.62 -3.85
N ALA A 6 1.44 3.93 -4.10
CA ALA A 6 2.22 4.50 -5.18
C ALA A 6 3.60 5.01 -4.70
N GLU A 7 4.33 5.61 -5.63
CA GLU A 7 5.68 6.19 -5.46
C GLU A 7 5.91 7.02 -4.19
N PRO A 8 4.98 7.87 -3.71
CA PRO A 8 5.25 8.75 -2.57
C PRO A 8 5.56 8.01 -1.26
N CYS A 9 5.23 6.71 -1.17
CA CYS A 9 5.58 5.89 -0.01
C CYS A 9 7.08 5.54 0.05
N ILE A 10 7.79 5.60 -1.08
CA ILE A 10 9.20 5.20 -1.18
C ILE A 10 10.05 6.08 -0.25
N GLY A 11 10.83 5.44 0.63
CA GLY A 11 11.70 6.12 1.59
C GLY A 11 11.00 6.70 2.83
N THR A 12 9.67 6.87 2.82
CA THR A 12 8.92 7.33 4.01
C THR A 12 8.59 6.17 4.94
N LYS A 13 7.97 5.11 4.40
CA LYS A 13 7.65 3.85 5.14
C LYS A 13 7.07 4.06 6.55
N ASP A 14 6.17 5.02 6.70
CA ASP A 14 5.70 5.49 8.02
C ASP A 14 4.89 4.44 8.80
N THR A 15 4.16 3.55 8.12
CA THR A 15 3.29 2.47 8.65
C THR A 15 2.00 2.88 9.36
N ALA A 16 1.63 4.16 9.49
CA ALA A 16 0.32 4.54 10.05
C ALA A 16 -0.89 3.92 9.30
N CYS A 17 -0.74 3.64 8.00
CA CYS A 17 -1.75 2.95 7.20
C CYS A 17 -1.97 1.50 7.62
N VAL A 18 -0.96 0.83 8.18
CA VAL A 18 -1.04 -0.56 8.68
C VAL A 18 -2.00 -0.62 9.87
N ASP A 19 -1.82 0.28 10.85
CA ASP A 19 -2.66 0.33 12.05
C ASP A 19 -4.12 0.69 11.76
N ALA A 20 -4.37 1.41 10.66
CA ALA A 20 -5.72 1.77 10.23
C ALA A 20 -6.42 0.67 9.41
N CYS A 21 -5.71 -0.36 8.95
CA CYS A 21 -6.28 -1.37 8.08
C CYS A 21 -7.06 -2.43 8.89
N PRO A 22 -8.39 -2.56 8.71
CA PRO A 22 -9.21 -3.48 9.52
C PRO A 22 -8.97 -4.97 9.22
N VAL A 23 -8.40 -5.27 8.05
CA VAL A 23 -8.11 -6.62 7.56
C VAL A 23 -6.61 -6.89 7.48
N ASP A 24 -5.79 -5.95 7.98
CA ASP A 24 -4.35 -6.10 8.10
C ASP A 24 -3.61 -6.42 6.79
N CYS A 25 -4.16 -5.99 5.65
CA CYS A 25 -3.69 -6.36 4.31
C CYS A 25 -2.53 -5.49 3.78
N ILE A 26 -1.73 -4.86 4.65
CA ILE A 26 -0.67 -3.91 4.27
C ILE A 26 0.68 -4.36 4.82
N HIS A 27 1.63 -4.63 3.93
CA HIS A 27 2.94 -5.19 4.26
C HIS A 27 4.05 -4.58 3.38
N PRO A 28 5.32 -4.58 3.79
CA PRO A 28 5.83 -5.12 5.05
C PRO A 28 5.73 -4.13 6.22
N LYS A 29 5.28 -4.60 7.39
CA LYS A 29 5.20 -3.83 8.63
C LYS A 29 6.57 -3.62 9.27
N LYS A 30 6.70 -2.65 10.18
CA LYS A 30 7.97 -2.30 10.84
C LYS A 30 8.65 -3.47 11.57
N ASP A 31 7.87 -4.44 12.04
CA ASP A 31 8.31 -5.65 12.73
C ASP A 31 8.70 -6.79 11.79
N GLU A 32 8.44 -6.66 10.49
CA GLU A 32 8.77 -7.68 9.50
C GLU A 32 10.15 -7.44 8.87
N ALA A 33 10.93 -8.52 8.70
CA ALA A 33 12.27 -8.46 8.09
C ALA A 33 12.27 -7.78 6.71
N LYS A 34 11.21 -8.02 5.92
CA LYS A 34 11.02 -7.47 4.58
C LYS A 34 10.87 -5.94 4.55
N HIS A 35 10.62 -5.29 5.69
CA HIS A 35 10.50 -3.83 5.77
C HIS A 35 11.81 -3.10 5.52
N GLY A 36 12.93 -3.71 5.90
CA GLY A 36 14.27 -3.20 5.57
C GLY A 36 14.60 -3.36 4.09
N GLU A 37 14.14 -4.46 3.47
CA GLU A 37 14.42 -4.82 2.08
C GLU A 37 13.53 -4.10 1.07
N SER A 38 12.31 -3.74 1.48
CA SER A 38 11.35 -3.08 0.59
C SER A 38 11.53 -1.57 0.63
N ASP A 39 11.47 -0.94 -0.54
CA ASP A 39 11.55 0.51 -0.67
C ASP A 39 10.27 1.23 -0.21
N GLN A 40 9.14 0.50 -0.20
CA GLN A 40 7.80 0.98 0.13
C GLN A 40 6.96 -0.11 0.81
N LEU A 41 5.77 0.27 1.24
CA LEU A 41 4.70 -0.63 1.64
C LEU A 41 3.86 -1.04 0.41
N PHE A 42 3.14 -2.14 0.54
CA PHE A 42 2.28 -2.73 -0.48
C PHE A 42 0.95 -3.15 0.14
N ILE A 43 -0.13 -2.98 -0.62
CA ILE A 43 -1.47 -3.42 -0.24
C ILE A 43 -1.80 -4.69 -1.01
N ASP A 44 -2.28 -5.70 -0.31
CA ASP A 44 -2.77 -6.92 -0.92
C ASP A 44 -4.13 -6.62 -1.63
N PRO A 45 -4.21 -6.75 -2.96
CA PRO A 45 -5.42 -6.39 -3.71
C PRO A 45 -6.58 -7.40 -3.58
N VAL A 46 -6.33 -8.59 -3.02
CA VAL A 46 -7.36 -9.63 -2.81
C VAL A 46 -7.93 -9.56 -1.41
N GLU A 47 -7.11 -9.24 -0.41
CA GLU A 47 -7.56 -9.07 0.98
C GLU A 47 -8.13 -7.68 1.24
N CYS A 48 -7.74 -6.68 0.45
CA CYS A 48 -8.28 -5.33 0.58
C CYS A 48 -9.80 -5.31 0.33
N ILE A 49 -10.55 -4.79 1.31
CA ILE A 49 -12.02 -4.67 1.27
C ILE A 49 -12.50 -3.28 0.84
N ASP A 50 -11.62 -2.46 0.27
CA ASP A 50 -11.96 -1.13 -0.25
C ASP A 50 -12.60 -0.16 0.78
N CYS A 51 -12.22 -0.28 2.06
CA CYS A 51 -12.79 0.55 3.14
C CYS A 51 -12.28 2.01 3.19
N GLY A 52 -11.15 2.32 2.55
CA GLY A 52 -10.57 3.67 2.47
C GLY A 52 -9.96 4.23 3.76
N ALA A 53 -9.92 3.47 4.86
CA ALA A 53 -9.39 3.93 6.15
C ALA A 53 -7.90 4.32 6.11
N CYS A 54 -7.13 3.72 5.20
CA CYS A 54 -5.69 3.96 5.06
C CYS A 54 -5.34 5.29 4.38
N VAL A 55 -6.24 5.86 3.56
CA VAL A 55 -5.99 7.08 2.78
C VAL A 55 -5.73 8.32 3.68
N PRO A 56 -6.62 8.69 4.62
CA PRO A 56 -6.45 9.91 5.40
C PRO A 56 -5.29 9.85 6.41
N VAL A 57 -4.84 8.65 6.78
CA VAL A 57 -3.73 8.48 7.75
C VAL A 57 -2.36 8.50 7.08
N CYS A 58 -2.28 8.40 5.75
CA CYS A 58 -1.01 8.43 5.04
C CYS A 58 -0.44 9.86 5.01
N PRO A 59 0.71 10.14 5.65
CA PRO A 59 1.24 11.51 5.78
C PRO A 59 1.69 12.11 4.43
N VAL A 60 2.01 11.25 3.47
CA VAL A 60 2.49 11.62 2.12
C VAL A 60 1.45 11.38 1.03
N SER A 61 0.21 11.04 1.41
CA SER A 61 -0.89 10.77 0.46
C SER A 61 -0.48 9.80 -0.66
N ALA A 62 0.18 8.69 -0.31
CA ALA A 62 0.69 7.71 -1.26
C ALA A 62 -0.34 6.66 -1.69
N ILE A 63 -1.53 6.67 -1.10
CA ILE A 63 -2.53 5.60 -1.24
C ILE A 63 -3.68 6.10 -2.11
N PHE A 64 -3.96 5.38 -3.19
CA PHE A 64 -5.00 5.72 -4.15
C PHE A 64 -5.91 4.50 -4.38
N ALA A 65 -7.18 4.72 -4.70
CA ALA A 65 -8.00 3.65 -5.26
C ALA A 65 -7.42 3.27 -6.63
N ALA A 66 -7.48 1.98 -7.00
CA ALA A 66 -6.93 1.53 -8.29
C ALA A 66 -7.49 2.30 -9.50
N ASP A 67 -8.74 2.76 -9.44
CA ASP A 67 -9.39 3.56 -10.48
C ASP A 67 -8.98 5.03 -10.51
N ASP A 68 -8.62 5.58 -9.34
CA ASP A 68 -8.19 6.97 -9.18
C ASP A 68 -6.67 7.13 -9.28
N LEU A 69 -5.95 6.03 -9.54
CA LEU A 69 -4.50 6.02 -9.62
C LEU A 69 -4.04 6.78 -10.88
N PRO A 70 -3.19 7.82 -10.75
CA PRO A 70 -2.67 8.54 -11.90
C PRO A 70 -1.99 7.61 -12.92
N GLU A 71 -2.15 7.88 -14.22
CA GLU A 71 -1.63 7.03 -15.31
C GLU A 71 -0.14 6.70 -15.15
N LYS A 72 0.66 7.67 -14.71
CA LYS A 72 2.10 7.50 -14.44
C LYS A 72 2.44 6.42 -13.40
N TRP A 73 1.48 6.05 -12.55
CA TRP A 73 1.64 5.09 -11.46
C TRP A 73 0.82 3.82 -11.66
N GLN A 74 0.17 3.59 -12.80
CA GLN A 74 -0.60 2.37 -13.04
C GLN A 74 0.20 1.08 -12.84
N SER A 75 1.52 1.09 -13.09
CA SER A 75 2.41 -0.04 -12.84
C SER A 75 2.49 -0.43 -11.35
N TYR A 76 2.15 0.48 -10.43
CA TYR A 76 2.14 0.20 -9.00
C TYR A 76 1.02 -0.78 -8.62
N THR A 77 -0.08 -0.83 -9.37
CA THR A 77 -1.15 -1.81 -9.13
C THR A 77 -0.60 -3.24 -9.23
N GLU A 78 0.14 -3.55 -10.29
CA GLU A 78 0.79 -4.85 -10.47
C GLU A 78 1.93 -5.04 -9.45
N LYS A 79 2.73 -4.01 -9.19
CA LYS A 79 3.82 -4.07 -8.19
C LYS A 79 3.31 -4.46 -6.79
N ASN A 80 2.15 -3.94 -6.40
CA ASN A 80 1.51 -4.28 -5.13
C ASN A 80 1.06 -5.75 -5.13
N ALA A 81 0.45 -6.24 -6.20
CA ALA A 81 0.02 -7.65 -6.34
C ALA A 81 1.20 -8.64 -6.32
N VAL A 82 2.25 -8.33 -7.09
CA VAL A 82 3.45 -9.19 -7.23
C VAL A 82 4.17 -9.39 -5.90
N PHE A 83 4.14 -8.40 -4.99
CA PHE A 83 4.71 -8.55 -3.66
C PHE A 83 4.08 -9.70 -2.85
N PHE A 84 2.79 -9.96 -3.07
CA PHE A 84 2.03 -11.06 -2.45
C PHE A 84 1.96 -12.32 -3.34
N GLY A 85 2.67 -12.33 -4.49
CA GLY A 85 2.70 -13.46 -5.41
C GLY A 85 1.38 -13.67 -6.17
N ARG A 86 0.67 -12.58 -6.48
CA ARG A 86 -0.57 -12.61 -7.28
C ARG A 86 -0.44 -11.87 -8.59
#